data_AF-K0I917-F1
#
_entry.id   AF-K0I917-F1
#
_cell.length_a   1.000
_cell.length_b   1.000
_cell.length_c   1.000
_cell.angle_alpha   90.00
_cell.angle_beta   90.00
_cell.angle_gamma   90.00
#
_symmetry.space_group_name_H-M   'P 1'
#
loop_
_entity.id
_entity.type
_entity.pdbx_description
1 polymer ?
#
loop_
_entity_poly.entity_id
_entity_poly.type
_entity_poly.pdbx_seq_one_letter_code
_entity_poly.pdbx_strand_id
1 'polypeptide(L)' 'MRMPGMNGFELARKVKAANPEIKIFLMSAFELSISEFEKVLPSIKVNGMLEKPVSMHMLVSLIVKQL' A
#
# COMPACT_ATOMS: atom_id res chain seq x y z
N MET A 1 -16.32 -4.76 -3.91
CA MET A 1 -15.34 -4.77 -5.02
C MET A 1 -14.36 -3.63 -4.84
N ARG A 2 -13.06 -3.95 -4.69
CA ARG A 2 -11.96 -2.98 -4.60
C ARG A 2 -11.79 -2.34 -5.99
N MET A 3 -11.77 -1.00 -6.07
CA MET A 3 -11.45 -0.17 -7.25
C MET A 3 -11.86 -0.77 -8.62
N PRO A 4 -13.04 -0.43 -9.18
CA PRO A 4 -13.46 -0.95 -10.48
C PRO A 4 -12.49 -0.52 -11.59
N GLY A 5 -12.07 -1.48 -12.41
CA GLY A 5 -11.18 -1.26 -13.57
C GLY A 5 -9.67 -1.36 -13.28
N MET A 6 -9.23 -1.26 -12.02
CA MET A 6 -7.82 -1.43 -11.64
C MET A 6 -7.70 -1.83 -10.18
N ASN A 7 -6.94 -2.88 -9.88
CA ASN A 7 -6.73 -3.27 -8.48
C ASN A 7 -5.56 -2.46 -7.83
N GLY A 8 -5.50 -2.47 -6.49
CA GLY A 8 -4.46 -1.74 -5.75
C GLY A 8 -3.02 -2.21 -6.04
N PHE A 9 -2.84 -3.46 -6.46
CA PHE A 9 -1.52 -4.00 -6.82
C PHE A 9 -1.05 -3.48 -8.17
N GLU A 10 -1.93 -3.45 -9.16
CA GLU A 10 -1.66 -2.87 -10.49
C GLU A 10 -1.30 -1.39 -10.38
N LEU A 11 -2.02 -0.65 -9.53
CA LEU A 11 -1.70 0.74 -9.25
C LEU A 11 -0.31 0.88 -8.63
N ALA A 12 0.00 0.11 -7.58
CA ALA A 12 1.30 0.15 -6.92
C ALA A 12 2.44 -0.13 -7.90
N ARG A 13 2.26 -1.10 -8.81
CA ARG A 13 3.23 -1.40 -9.87
C ARG A 13 3.43 -0.24 -10.83
N LYS A 14 2.36 0.35 -11.35
CA LYS A 14 2.45 1.49 -12.29
C LYS A 14 3.12 2.71 -11.63
N VAL A 15 2.77 2.98 -10.38
CA VAL A 15 3.30 4.11 -9.60
C VAL A 15 4.80 3.94 -9.31
N LYS A 16 5.26 2.74 -8.90
CA LYS A 16 6.70 2.46 -8.71
C LYS A 16 7.49 2.45 -10.01
N ALA A 17 6.91 1.98 -11.11
CA ALA A 17 7.55 2.05 -12.42
C ALA A 17 7.75 3.50 -12.88
N ALA A 18 6.81 4.40 -12.55
CA ALA A 18 6.93 5.83 -12.84
C ALA A 18 7.89 6.56 -11.89
N ASN A 19 7.91 6.19 -10.60
CA ASN A 19 8.83 6.75 -9.62
C ASN A 19 9.22 5.68 -8.57
N PRO A 20 10.42 5.10 -8.64
CA PRO A 20 10.89 4.09 -7.69
C PRO A 20 10.95 4.56 -6.23
N GLU A 21 11.14 5.86 -5.99
CA GLU A 21 11.33 6.43 -4.65
C GLU A 21 10.01 6.75 -3.93
N ILE A 22 8.87 6.71 -4.64
CA ILE A 22 7.58 7.08 -4.04
C ILE A 22 7.18 6.10 -2.93
N LYS A 23 6.80 6.61 -1.76
CA LYS A 23 6.36 5.76 -0.65
C LYS A 23 4.93 5.28 -0.87
N ILE A 24 4.68 3.99 -0.66
CA ILE A 24 3.36 3.37 -0.88
C ILE A 24 2.90 2.69 0.40
N PHE A 25 1.71 3.09 0.88
CA PHE A 25 0.97 2.40 1.93
C PHE A 25 -0.27 1.74 1.33
N LEU A 26 -0.42 0.44 1.53
CA LEU A 26 -1.61 -0.28 1.06
C LEU A 26 -2.70 -0.21 2.10
N MET A 27 -3.89 0.25 1.71
CA MET A 27 -5.06 0.23 2.58
C MET A 27 -5.87 -1.04 2.33
N SER A 28 -5.84 -1.95 3.29
CA SER A 28 -6.48 -3.25 3.23
C SER A 28 -7.79 -3.27 4.03
N ALA A 29 -8.80 -3.97 3.51
CA ALA A 29 -9.99 -4.40 4.27
C ALA A 29 -10.06 -5.93 4.42
N PHE A 30 -9.05 -6.66 3.94
CA PHE A 30 -8.94 -8.12 4.01
C PHE A 30 -7.47 -8.52 4.02
N GLU A 31 -7.10 -9.32 5.02
CA GLU A 31 -5.80 -9.92 5.34
C GLU A 31 -5.06 -10.43 4.09
N LEU A 32 -4.35 -9.54 3.40
CA LEU A 32 -3.26 -9.96 2.54
C LEU A 32 -2.01 -9.56 3.29
N SER A 33 -1.31 -10.55 3.81
CA SER A 33 -0.08 -10.34 4.55
C SER A 33 0.97 -9.68 3.66
N ILE A 34 1.90 -8.93 4.25
CA ILE A 34 3.03 -8.33 3.51
C ILE A 34 3.79 -9.42 2.72
N SER A 35 3.86 -10.65 3.25
CA SER A 35 4.49 -11.78 2.58
C SER A 35 3.73 -12.26 1.33
N GLU A 36 2.40 -12.14 1.29
CA GLU A 36 1.62 -12.37 0.07
C GLU A 36 1.84 -11.25 -0.95
N PHE A 37 1.99 -10.01 -0.49
CA PHE A 37 2.37 -8.90 -1.38
C PHE A 37 3.74 -9.12 -2.00
N GLU A 38 4.74 -9.50 -1.20
CA GLU A 38 6.10 -9.80 -1.68
C GLU A 38 6.12 -10.98 -2.66
N LYS A 39 5.23 -11.98 -2.49
CA LYS A 39 5.09 -13.07 -3.49
C LYS A 39 4.52 -12.59 -4.82
N VAL A 40 3.56 -11.68 -4.79
CA VAL A 40 2.90 -11.18 -6.01
C VAL A 40 3.73 -10.08 -6.70
N LEU A 41 4.48 -9.29 -5.93
CA LEU A 41 5.29 -8.16 -6.40
C LEU A 41 6.64 -8.11 -5.67
N PRO A 42 7.55 -9.08 -5.91
CA PRO A 42 8.82 -9.22 -5.16
C PRO A 42 9.78 -8.04 -5.34
N SER A 43 9.67 -7.31 -6.46
CA SER A 43 10.52 -6.16 -6.77
C SER A 43 9.98 -4.84 -6.20
N ILE A 44 8.79 -4.83 -5.61
CA ILE A 44 8.17 -3.63 -5.07
C ILE A 44 8.22 -3.71 -3.55
N LYS A 45 8.94 -2.78 -2.93
CA LYS A 45 8.87 -2.58 -1.49
C LYS A 45 7.71 -1.63 -1.18
N VAL A 46 6.75 -2.11 -0.40
CA VAL A 46 5.72 -1.27 0.23
C VAL A 46 6.23 -0.77 1.58
N ASN A 47 5.86 0.45 1.94
CA ASN A 47 6.29 1.11 3.18
C ASN A 47 5.41 0.71 4.38
N GLY A 48 4.25 0.11 4.11
CA GLY A 48 3.41 -0.45 5.16
C GLY A 48 2.00 -0.75 4.68
N MET A 49 1.20 -1.24 5.63
CA MET A 49 -0.22 -1.50 5.45
C MET A 49 -1.06 -0.71 6.45
N LEU A 50 -2.26 -0.38 6.02
CA LEU A 50 -3.27 0.36 6.76
C LEU A 50 -4.56 -0.45 6.77
N GLU A 51 -5.01 -0.88 7.93
CA GLU A 51 -6.28 -1.59 8.07
C GLU A 51 -7.46 -0.61 8.12
N LYS A 52 -8.57 -1.00 7.50
CA LYS A 52 -9.82 -0.24 7.56
C LYS A 52 -10.77 -0.84 8.62
N PRO A 53 -11.46 -0.01 9.43
CA PRO A 53 -11.39 1.45 9.42
C PRO A 53 -10.12 1.99 10.11
N VAL A 54 -9.52 3.03 9.53
CA VAL A 54 -8.37 3.74 10.13
C VAL A 54 -8.85 5.04 10.76
N SER A 55 -8.36 5.35 11.97
CA SER A 55 -8.63 6.65 12.60
C SER A 55 -7.72 7.74 12.04
N MET A 56 -8.20 8.99 12.02
CA MET A 56 -7.39 10.13 11.55
C MET A 56 -6.10 10.29 12.36
N HIS A 57 -6.15 10.08 13.67
CA HIS A 57 -4.97 10.14 14.53
C HIS A 57 -3.91 9.10 14.13
N MET A 58 -4.33 7.87 13.83
CA MET A 58 -3.42 6.81 13.38
C MET A 58 -2.82 7.13 12.01
N LEU A 59 -3.65 7.64 11.09
CA LEU A 59 -3.20 8.05 9.76
C LEU A 59 -2.14 9.16 9.84
N VAL A 60 -2.40 10.23 10.61
CA VAL A 60 -1.43 11.32 10.80
C VAL A 60 -0.14 10.81 11.43
N SER A 61 -0.24 9.97 12.47
CA SER A 61 0.95 9.40 13.14
C SER A 61 1.81 8.57 12.19
N LEU A 62 1.19 7.84 11.26
CA LEU A 62 1.91 7.06 10.25
C LEU A 62 2.59 7.94 9.21
N ILE A 63 1.94 9.01 8.77
CA ILE A 63 2.53 9.96 7.81
C ILE A 63 3.72 10.69 8.44
N VAL A 64 3.58 11.18 9.68
CA VAL A 64 4.64 11.90 10.39
C VAL A 64 5.89 11.03 10.59
N LYS A 65 5.74 9.73 10.83
CA LYS A 65 6.87 8.78 10.93
C LYS A 65 7.65 8.59 9.61
N GLN A 66 7.15 9.10 8.49
CA GLN A 66 7.73 8.94 7.16
C GLN A 66 8.29 10.24 6.60
N LEU A 67 8.13 11.36 7.30
CA LEU A 67 8.83 12.62 7.01
C LEU A 67 10.24 12.55 7.59
#